data_AF-B8F9R3-F1
#
_entry.id   AF-B8F9R3-F1
#
_cell.length_a   1.000
_cell.length_b   1.000
_cell.length_c   1.000
_cell.angle_alpha   90.00
_cell.angle_beta   90.00
_cell.angle_gamma   90.00
#
_symmetry.space_group_name_H-M   'P 1'
#
loop_
_entity.id
_entity.type
_entity.pdbx_description
1 polymer ?
#
loop_
_entity_poly.entity_id
_entity_poly.type
_entity_poly.pdbx_seq_one_letter_code
_entity_poly.pdbx_strand_id
1 'polypeptide(L)' 'MSTKKQASLMISLPKETKLALRKIAAEKNLDNPDKVTSAAAIARTIILNHMAVNGLLKPGNHQT' A
#
# COMPACT_ATOMS: atom_id res chain seq x y z
N MET A 1 -17.91 -15.10 -11.95
CA MET A 1 -16.61 -14.69 -11.40
C MET A 1 -16.86 -13.62 -10.35
N SER A 2 -16.90 -13.97 -9.05
CA SER A 2 -17.05 -12.96 -7.99
C SER A 2 -15.83 -12.08 -7.98
N THR A 3 -15.93 -10.90 -8.59
CA THR A 3 -14.96 -9.83 -8.36
C THR A 3 -15.04 -9.54 -6.87
N LYS A 4 -14.04 -9.96 -6.10
CA LYS A 4 -13.91 -9.53 -4.70
C LYS A 4 -13.84 -8.01 -4.76
N LYS A 5 -14.97 -7.32 -4.53
CA LYS A 5 -15.02 -5.86 -4.54
C LYS A 5 -13.98 -5.38 -3.54
N GLN A 6 -12.97 -4.69 -4.04
CA GLN A 6 -11.98 -4.07 -3.17
C GLN A 6 -12.73 -3.06 -2.29
N ALA A 7 -12.68 -3.26 -0.98
CA ALA A 7 -13.22 -2.31 -0.04
C ALA A 7 -12.31 -1.09 0.02
N SER A 8 -12.89 0.11 -0.06
CA SER A 8 -12.16 1.34 0.19
C SER A 8 -11.97 1.52 1.69
N LEU A 9 -10.74 1.80 2.11
CA LEU A 9 -10.41 2.17 3.48
C LEU A 9 -9.88 3.61 3.48
N MET A 10 -10.61 4.51 4.13
CA MET A 10 -10.17 5.89 4.31
C MET A 10 -9.54 6.04 5.69
N ILE A 11 -8.31 6.57 5.74
CA ILE A 11 -7.57 6.79 6.98
C ILE A 11 -7.14 8.24 7.11
N SER A 12 -7.30 8.79 8.31
CA SER A 12 -6.76 10.09 8.68
C SER A 12 -5.33 9.92 9.16
N LEU A 13 -4.41 10.70 8.60
CA LEU A 13 -2.99 10.67 8.92
C LEU A 13 -2.47 12.11 9.14
N PRO A 14 -1.46 12.29 10.01
CA PRO A 14 -0.74 13.57 10.12
C PRO A 14 -0.21 14.05 8.77
N LYS A 15 -0.09 15.37 8.61
CA LYS A 15 0.39 16.00 7.37
C LYS A 15 1.77 15.48 6.96
N GLU A 16 2.66 15.34 7.93
CA GLU A 16 4.04 14.86 7.72
C GLU A 16 4.06 13.41 7.23
N THR A 17 3.25 12.54 7.81
CA THR A 17 3.09 11.15 7.36
C THR A 17 2.56 11.09 5.93
N LYS A 18 1.56 11.89 5.58
CA LYS A 18 1.05 11.97 4.20
C LYS A 18 2.14 12.44 3.23
N LEU A 19 2.95 13.41 3.63
CA LEU A 19 4.04 13.93 2.81
C LEU A 19 5.13 12.89 2.61
N ALA A 20 5.53 12.18 3.67
CA ALA A 20 6.51 11.10 3.58
C ALA A 20 6.07 10.00 2.62
N LEU A 21 4.81 9.55 2.71
CA LEU A 21 4.25 8.55 1.78
C LEU A 21 4.29 9.01 0.32
N ARG A 22 4.02 10.31 0.07
CA ARG A 22 4.10 10.89 -1.28
C ARG A 22 5.54 10.97 -1.79
N LYS A 23 6.48 11.35 -0.92
CA LYS A 23 7.91 11.40 -1.28
C LYS A 23 8.41 10.02 -1.71
N ILE A 24 8.13 8.99 -0.92
CA ILE A 24 8.49 7.59 -1.26
C ILE A 24 7.85 7.15 -2.58
N ALA A 25 6.57 7.50 -2.80
CA ALA A 25 5.91 7.16 -4.05
C ALA A 25 6.56 7.87 -5.25
N ALA A 26 6.91 9.15 -5.10
CA ALA A 26 7.58 9.92 -6.14
C ALA A 26 8.98 9.36 -6.45
N GLU A 27 9.78 9.04 -5.44
CA GLU A 27 11.09 8.41 -5.60
C GLU A 27 10.98 7.10 -6.40
N LYS A 28 10.04 6.22 -6.05
CA LYS A 28 9.82 4.97 -6.80
C LYS A 28 9.38 5.19 -8.25
N ASN A 29 8.62 6.24 -8.52
CA ASN A 29 8.19 6.59 -9.88
C ASN A 29 9.34 7.15 -10.71
N LEU A 30 10.30 7.85 -10.07
CA LEU A 30 11.50 8.32 -10.73
C LEU A 30 12.43 7.13 -11.07
N ASP A 31 12.57 6.18 -10.14
CA ASP A 31 13.38 4.98 -10.35
C ASP A 31 12.80 4.04 -11.42
N ASN A 32 11.47 3.97 -11.53
CA ASN A 32 10.78 3.16 -12.53
C ASN A 32 9.61 3.94 -13.16
N PRO A 33 9.88 4.73 -14.22
CA PRO A 33 8.87 5.58 -14.85
C PRO A 33 7.68 4.82 -15.45
N ASP A 34 7.89 3.58 -15.89
CA ASP A 34 6.84 2.75 -16.49
C ASP A 34 5.85 2.21 -15.45
N LYS A 35 6.17 2.32 -14.15
CA LYS A 35 5.36 1.79 -13.06
C LYS A 35 5.01 2.88 -12.05
N VAL A 36 3.89 3.55 -12.30
CA VAL A 36 3.34 4.56 -11.39
C VAL A 36 2.80 3.90 -10.11
N THR A 37 3.37 4.29 -8.96
CA THR A 37 2.88 4.01 -7.62
C THR A 37 2.29 5.27 -6.97
N SER A 38 1.41 5.07 -5.99
CA SER A 38 0.74 6.14 -5.25
C SER A 38 1.01 6.04 -3.74
N ALA A 39 0.79 7.14 -3.01
CA ALA A 39 0.87 7.14 -1.56
C ALA A 39 -0.05 6.10 -0.90
N ALA A 40 -1.22 5.83 -1.50
CA ALA A 40 -2.14 4.79 -1.03
C ALA A 40 -1.58 3.38 -1.23
N ALA A 41 -0.89 3.12 -2.35
CA ALA A 41 -0.22 1.85 -2.60
C ALA A 41 0.95 1.62 -1.63
N ILE A 42 1.73 2.68 -1.33
CA ILE A 42 2.77 2.63 -0.30
C ILE A 42 2.17 2.34 1.08
N ALA A 43 1.12 3.06 1.48
CA ALA A 43 0.44 2.84 2.76
C ALA A 43 -0.10 1.41 2.88
N ARG A 44 -0.75 0.89 1.82
CA ARG A 44 -1.22 -0.51 1.76
C ARG A 44 -0.08 -1.49 1.99
N THR A 45 1.05 -1.28 1.34
CA THR A 45 2.23 -2.15 1.47
C THR A 45 2.75 -2.16 2.91
N ILE A 46 2.86 -0.98 3.53
CA ILE A 46 3.30 -0.85 4.94
C ILE A 46 2.35 -1.58 5.88
N ILE A 47 1.03 -1.39 5.72
CA ILE A 47 0.01 -2.05 6.55
C ILE A 47 0.09 -3.56 6.40
N LEU A 48 0.12 -4.07 5.17
CA LEU A 48 0.18 -5.51 4.92
C LEU A 48 1.47 -6.13 5.48
N ASN A 49 2.62 -5.47 5.29
CA ASN A 49 3.89 -5.94 5.84
C ASN A 49 3.86 -5.96 7.37
N HIS A 50 3.33 -4.91 8.01
CA HIS A 50 3.19 -4.87 9.46
C HIS A 50 2.28 -5.99 9.96
N MET A 51 1.15 -6.24 9.31
CA MET A 51 0.25 -7.33 9.70
C MET A 51 0.87 -8.71 9.51
N ALA A 52 1.67 -8.91 8.44
CA ALA A 52 2.39 -10.16 8.22
C ALA A 52 3.46 -10.42 9.29
N VAL A 53 4.28 -9.41 9.62
CA VAL A 53 5.32 -9.51 10.64
C VAL A 53 4.74 -9.83 12.01
N ASN A 54 3.57 -9.27 12.35
CA ASN A 54 2.92 -9.52 13.63
C ASN A 54 2.05 -10.80 13.65
N GLY A 55 2.15 -11.67 12.64
CA GLY A 55 1.39 -12.92 12.56
C GLY A 55 -0.13 -12.74 12.38
N LEU A 56 -0.58 -11.53 12.04
CA LEU A 56 -1.99 -11.19 11.83
C LEU A 56 -2.47 -11.54 10.41
N LEU A 57 -1.54 -11.84 9.49
CA LEU A 57 -1.84 -12.46 8.20
C LEU A 57 -1.25 -13.86 8.18
N LYS A 58 -2.08 -14.87 7.93
CA LYS A 58 -1.61 -16.22 7.61
C LYS A 58 -0.99 -16.22 6.20
N PRO A 59 0.08 -16.98 5.93
CA PRO A 59 0.55 -17.21 4.57
C PRO A 59 -0.53 -18.01 3.83
N GLY A 60 -1.29 -17.35 2.93
CA GLY A 60 -2.38 -18.00 2.21
C GLY A 60 -3.04 -17.11 1.16
N ASN A 61 -2.72 -17.39 -0.11
CA ASN A 61 -3.43 -17.08 -1.35
C ASN A 61 -3.58 -15.58 -1.74
N HIS A 62 -2.51 -15.03 -2.30
CA HIS A 62 -2.60 -13.97 -3.31
C HIS A 62 -2.24 -14.53 -4.69
N GLN A 63 -3.13 -15.38 -5.21
CA GLN A 63 -3.32 -15.51 -6.66
C GLN A 63 -4.71 -14.94 -6.96
N THR A 64 -4.70 -13.80 -7.66
CA THR A 64 -5.54 -13.38 -8.79
C THR A 64 -5.32 -11.89 -8.99
#